data_AF-A0A2E6GZ28-F1
#
_entry.id   AF-A0A2E6GZ28-F1
#
_cell.length_a   1.000
_cell.length_b   1.000
_cell.length_c   1.000
_cell.angle_alpha   90.00
_cell.angle_beta   90.00
_cell.angle_gamma   90.00
#
_symmetry.space_group_name_H-M   'P 1'
#
loop_
_entity.id
_entity.type
_entity.pdbx_description
1 polymer ?
#
loop_
_entity_poly.entity_id
_entity_poly.type
_entity_poly.pdbx_seq_one_letter_code
_entity_poly.pdbx_strand_id
1 'polypeptide(L)'
;MRRSLCALIIFLICLGQSFAATVRINSASAPVITLINTSTFSLVVDSPSGDGTSEVAPAKTYVPVKSDNGTTNSQNYSTFGTTAVNLPTAVAVGSAMTGTLRFTLDLASVGAGEFLHAAIKDSGSTAYKVLTSTSVTVDQVGKTFDITLASMCGASAADLDCANLLSNSSPSTTQDALVYFYIATGPDGNGNTIDPASRTGGVYYEVNLSNRVYNNTITLSDLAKGDARLTASYQGFNFEELNSIVAFDFGANACQTLFSNTISQGTAYATDSTVSSGEAAIKPLVNDRAYKFAIYFEDKFKFASLISNCLSATPQQIEALLKKNSCFLLTAGFNGDHQIIDYFRSFRDEVLSRTKFGQAFIRWYYKWGPKLAPYVLENPWLAKSVRGGARLTFWVIHNPLRGLFLVFSMGLLLATMTFFMIRKKESYSHGRSQ
;
A
#
# COMPACT_ATOMS: atom_id res chain seq x y z
N MET A 1 -32.10 55.02 -22.28
CA MET A 1 -32.26 54.70 -20.84
C MET A 1 -32.51 53.22 -20.54
N ARG A 2 -33.40 52.49 -21.25
CA ARG A 2 -33.70 51.07 -20.94
C ARG A 2 -32.53 50.07 -21.05
N ARG A 3 -31.56 50.30 -21.95
CA ARG A 3 -30.38 49.41 -22.11
C ARG A 3 -29.34 49.54 -20.99
N SER A 4 -29.19 50.72 -20.38
CA SER A 4 -28.29 50.93 -19.24
C SER A 4 -28.86 50.37 -17.92
N LEU A 5 -30.19 50.30 -17.79
CA LEU A 5 -30.83 49.73 -16.61
C LEU A 5 -30.67 48.20 -16.55
N CYS A 6 -30.79 47.50 -17.69
CA CYS A 6 -30.53 46.05 -17.75
C CYS A 6 -29.06 45.69 -17.46
N ALA A 7 -28.10 46.50 -17.95
CA ALA A 7 -26.69 46.26 -17.68
C ALA A 7 -26.35 46.44 -16.18
N LEU A 8 -26.98 47.42 -15.52
CA LEU A 8 -26.81 47.65 -14.08
C LEU A 8 -27.42 46.51 -13.23
N ILE A 9 -28.56 45.96 -13.65
CA ILE A 9 -29.21 44.83 -12.96
C ILE A 9 -28.41 43.53 -13.12
N ILE A 10 -27.85 43.27 -14.31
CA ILE A 10 -26.98 42.10 -14.54
C ILE A 10 -25.65 42.25 -13.77
N PHE A 11 -25.10 43.45 -13.67
CA PHE A 11 -23.90 43.73 -12.88
C PHE A 11 -24.16 43.61 -11.36
N LEU A 12 -25.35 44.01 -10.87
CA LEU A 12 -25.76 43.79 -9.48
C LEU A 12 -26.00 42.31 -9.16
N ILE A 13 -26.50 41.51 -10.11
CA ILE A 13 -26.73 40.06 -9.92
C ILE A 13 -25.40 39.29 -9.87
N CYS A 14 -24.36 39.73 -10.59
CA CYS A 14 -23.02 39.13 -10.50
C CYS A 14 -22.26 39.49 -9.21
N LEU A 15 -22.57 40.63 -8.56
CA LEU A 15 -21.94 41.04 -7.30
C LEU A 15 -22.57 40.40 -6.05
N GLY A 16 -23.64 39.62 -6.22
CA GLY A 16 -24.39 39.00 -5.13
C GLY A 16 -24.19 37.50 -4.93
N GLN A 17 -23.17 36.89 -5.56
CA GLN A 17 -22.84 35.49 -5.26
C GLN A 17 -22.12 35.44 -3.90
N SER A 18 -22.90 35.38 -2.82
CA SER A 18 -22.38 34.95 -1.52
C SER A 18 -21.93 33.49 -1.69
N PHE A 19 -20.62 33.27 -1.82
CA PHE A 19 -20.08 31.93 -1.74
C PHE A 19 -20.39 31.39 -0.34
N ALA A 20 -21.09 30.26 -0.27
CA ALA A 20 -21.29 29.57 0.99
C ALA A 20 -19.93 29.12 1.53
N ALA A 21 -19.71 29.25 2.84
CA ALA A 21 -18.51 28.73 3.48
C ALA A 21 -18.34 27.24 3.16
N THR A 22 -17.13 26.83 2.79
CA THR A 22 -16.84 25.45 2.42
C THR A 22 -15.65 24.90 3.20
N VAL A 23 -15.75 23.61 3.53
CA VAL A 23 -14.72 22.77 4.13
C VAL A 23 -14.29 21.74 3.09
N ARG A 24 -12.99 21.60 2.89
CA ARG A 24 -12.42 20.62 1.96
C ARG A 24 -11.32 19.81 2.64
N ILE A 25 -11.09 18.62 2.10
CA ILE A 25 -9.87 17.86 2.40
C ILE A 25 -8.68 18.66 1.90
N ASN A 26 -7.64 18.76 2.72
CA ASN A 26 -6.43 19.45 2.31
C ASN A 26 -5.90 18.85 1.00
N SER A 27 -5.90 19.66 -0.06
CA SER A 27 -5.62 19.22 -1.43
C SER A 27 -4.14 19.42 -1.83
N ALA A 28 -3.34 20.07 -0.99
CA ALA A 28 -1.92 20.31 -1.26
C ALA A 28 -1.04 19.07 -1.03
N SER A 29 -1.51 18.10 -0.25
CA SER A 29 -0.84 16.85 0.07
C SER A 29 -1.84 15.74 0.37
N ALA A 30 -1.42 14.47 0.41
CA ALA A 30 -2.27 13.39 0.90
C ALA A 30 -2.86 13.74 2.28
N PRO A 31 -4.12 13.40 2.58
CA PRO A 31 -4.74 13.73 3.85
C PRO A 31 -3.95 13.10 5.00
N VAL A 32 -3.48 13.95 5.92
CA VAL A 32 -2.77 13.50 7.12
C VAL A 32 -3.70 13.64 8.31
N ILE A 33 -3.99 12.50 8.94
CA ILE A 33 -4.67 12.43 10.23
C ILE A 33 -3.69 11.91 11.24
N THR A 34 -3.60 12.60 12.38
CA THR A 34 -2.70 12.19 13.47
C THR A 34 -3.48 11.81 14.70
N LEU A 35 -3.11 10.68 15.30
CA LEU A 35 -3.57 10.25 16.61
C LEU A 35 -2.63 10.79 17.68
N ILE A 36 -3.20 11.49 18.66
CA ILE A 36 -2.47 12.09 19.77
C ILE A 36 -2.96 11.45 21.06
N ASN A 37 -2.04 10.79 21.76
CA ASN A 37 -2.23 10.34 23.13
C ASN A 37 -1.08 10.93 23.97
N THR A 38 -0.20 10.09 24.52
CA THR A 38 1.09 10.50 25.10
C THR A 38 2.12 10.91 24.03
N SER A 39 1.94 10.44 22.80
CA SER A 39 2.78 10.72 21.63
C SER A 39 1.90 10.95 20.41
N THR A 40 2.46 11.57 19.37
CA THR A 40 1.76 11.85 18.11
C THR A 40 2.14 10.82 17.06
N PHE A 41 1.15 10.21 16.42
CA PHE A 41 1.31 9.18 15.40
C PHE A 41 0.53 9.55 14.14
N SER A 42 1.10 9.33 12.96
CA SER A 42 0.38 9.44 11.70
C SER A 42 -0.40 8.16 11.41
N LEU A 43 -1.69 8.30 11.10
CA LEU A 43 -2.56 7.19 10.74
C LEU A 43 -2.51 6.90 9.25
N VAL A 44 -2.93 5.68 8.88
CA VAL A 44 -3.18 5.34 7.48
C VAL A 44 -4.50 5.97 7.05
N VAL A 45 -4.45 6.71 5.95
CA VAL A 45 -5.62 7.37 5.38
C VAL A 45 -5.70 7.02 3.89
N ASP A 46 -6.81 6.42 3.48
CA ASP A 46 -7.12 6.23 2.08
C ASP A 46 -7.74 7.52 1.53
N SER A 47 -7.25 7.94 0.37
CA SER A 47 -7.84 9.08 -0.34
C SER A 47 -9.29 8.75 -0.72
N PRO A 48 -10.20 9.73 -0.64
CA PRO A 48 -11.59 9.56 -1.09
C PRO A 48 -11.63 9.20 -2.59
N SER A 49 -12.70 8.55 -3.03
CA SER A 49 -12.92 8.30 -4.47
C SER A 49 -13.36 9.55 -5.26
N GLY A 50 -13.40 10.73 -4.61
CA GLY A 50 -13.77 12.03 -5.16
C GLY A 50 -13.17 13.19 -4.36
N ASP A 51 -13.95 14.26 -4.13
CA ASP A 51 -13.57 15.43 -3.31
C ASP A 51 -13.93 15.27 -1.82
N GLY A 52 -14.51 14.14 -1.44
CA GLY A 52 -14.94 13.83 -0.09
C GLY A 52 -16.23 14.55 0.34
N THR A 53 -16.94 15.24 -0.56
CA THR A 53 -18.19 15.95 -0.21
C THR A 53 -19.45 15.06 -0.30
N SER A 54 -19.28 13.75 -0.45
CA SER A 54 -20.37 12.77 -0.53
C SER A 54 -20.19 11.65 0.48
N GLU A 55 -21.29 11.23 1.12
CA GLU A 55 -21.32 10.07 2.02
C GLU A 55 -20.89 8.76 1.35
N VAL A 56 -20.99 8.66 0.02
CA VAL A 56 -20.67 7.44 -0.74
C VAL A 56 -19.16 7.33 -1.02
N ALA A 57 -18.43 8.43 -0.87
CA ALA A 57 -17.01 8.55 -1.22
C ALA A 57 -16.17 9.26 -0.13
N PRO A 58 -16.29 8.89 1.16
CA PRO A 58 -15.55 9.54 2.23
C PRO A 58 -14.06 9.18 2.20
N ALA A 59 -13.23 10.02 2.78
CA ALA A 59 -11.84 9.66 3.08
C ALA A 59 -11.83 8.70 4.27
N LYS A 60 -11.14 7.55 4.14
CA LYS A 60 -11.14 6.53 5.19
C LYS A 60 -9.89 6.63 6.04
N THR A 61 -10.05 6.66 7.36
CA THR A 61 -8.93 6.65 8.30
C THR A 61 -9.03 5.44 9.21
N TYR A 62 -7.88 4.86 9.53
CA TYR A 62 -7.78 3.63 10.31
C TYR A 62 -7.15 3.90 11.68
N VAL A 63 -7.93 3.71 12.74
CA VAL A 63 -7.59 4.04 14.12
C VAL A 63 -7.48 2.76 14.96
N PRO A 64 -6.30 2.41 15.49
CA PRO A 64 -6.18 1.31 16.43
C PRO A 64 -6.67 1.71 17.82
N VAL A 65 -7.33 0.76 18.49
CA VAL A 65 -7.81 0.93 19.86
C VAL A 65 -7.37 -0.27 20.70
N LYS A 66 -7.01 -0.03 21.96
CA LYS A 66 -6.78 -1.08 22.94
C LYS A 66 -8.11 -1.59 23.49
N SER A 67 -8.28 -2.91 23.53
CA SER A 67 -9.31 -3.54 24.37
C SER A 67 -8.79 -3.71 25.80
N ASP A 68 -9.58 -3.35 26.81
CA ASP A 68 -9.19 -3.40 28.22
C ASP A 68 -9.56 -4.72 28.91
N ASN A 69 -10.31 -5.59 28.21
CA ASN A 69 -10.68 -6.91 28.69
C ASN A 69 -10.21 -7.97 27.69
N GLY A 70 -9.38 -8.90 28.14
CA GLY A 70 -8.92 -10.02 27.32
C GLY A 70 -7.67 -10.70 27.86
N THR A 71 -7.47 -11.96 27.47
CA THR A 71 -6.21 -12.71 27.71
C THR A 71 -5.12 -12.31 26.70
N THR A 72 -5.51 -11.71 25.57
CA THR A 72 -4.64 -11.20 24.51
C THR A 72 -4.58 -9.67 24.53
N ASN A 73 -3.38 -9.12 24.70
CA ASN A 73 -3.16 -7.67 24.71
C ASN A 73 -2.96 -7.16 23.28
N SER A 74 -3.94 -6.44 22.71
CA SER A 74 -3.81 -5.88 21.35
C SER A 74 -2.66 -4.87 21.22
N GLN A 75 -2.22 -4.26 22.32
CA GLN A 75 -1.04 -3.39 22.32
C GLN A 75 0.24 -4.17 21.95
N ASN A 76 0.33 -5.45 22.29
CA ASN A 76 1.50 -6.27 21.97
C ASN A 76 1.64 -6.52 20.47
N TYR A 77 0.54 -6.42 19.73
CA TYR A 77 0.51 -6.65 18.29
C TYR A 77 0.54 -5.33 17.51
N SER A 78 0.54 -4.18 18.17
CA SER A 78 0.59 -2.90 17.48
C SER A 78 2.03 -2.51 17.13
N THR A 79 2.24 -1.96 15.93
CA THR A 79 3.53 -1.41 15.51
C THR A 79 3.72 0.04 15.99
N PHE A 80 2.74 0.64 16.66
CA PHE A 80 2.81 2.02 17.17
C PHE A 80 3.64 2.13 18.46
N GLY A 81 4.90 2.55 18.29
CA GLY A 81 5.77 3.04 19.37
C GLY A 81 6.40 1.93 20.21
N THR A 82 7.71 2.05 20.44
CA THR A 82 8.59 1.08 21.12
C THR A 82 8.26 0.78 22.59
N THR A 83 7.12 1.25 23.08
CA THR A 83 6.52 0.89 24.36
C THR A 83 5.02 0.82 24.13
N ALA A 84 4.47 -0.40 24.15
CA ALA A 84 3.08 -0.77 23.89
C ALA A 84 2.06 -0.18 24.90
N VAL A 85 2.10 1.13 25.14
CA VAL A 85 1.32 1.86 26.16
C VAL A 85 0.59 3.07 25.55
N ASN A 86 0.85 3.41 24.29
CA ASN A 86 0.41 4.67 23.69
C ASN A 86 -0.88 4.56 22.85
N LEU A 87 -1.43 3.35 22.72
CA LEU A 87 -2.74 3.17 22.08
C LEU A 87 -3.86 3.79 22.94
N PRO A 88 -4.91 4.36 22.31
CA PRO A 88 -6.17 4.68 22.95
C PRO A 88 -6.69 3.55 23.83
N THR A 89 -7.00 3.82 25.10
CA THR A 89 -7.58 2.85 26.05
C THR A 89 -8.87 3.41 26.65
N ALA A 90 -9.69 2.60 27.32
CA ALA A 90 -10.73 3.17 28.18
C ALA A 90 -10.10 3.81 29.42
N VAL A 91 -10.71 4.88 29.89
CA VAL A 91 -10.41 5.44 31.21
C VAL A 91 -11.02 4.51 32.26
N ALA A 92 -10.28 4.22 33.33
CA ALA A 92 -10.70 3.35 34.44
C ALA A 92 -12.01 3.79 35.15
N VAL A 93 -12.54 4.96 34.81
CA VAL A 93 -13.81 5.49 35.32
C VAL A 93 -14.64 5.99 34.13
N GLY A 94 -15.65 5.23 33.71
CA GLY A 94 -16.75 5.72 32.86
C GLY A 94 -16.62 5.57 31.34
N SER A 95 -16.20 4.39 30.84
CA SER A 95 -16.37 3.91 29.44
C SER A 95 -15.87 4.79 28.29
N ALA A 96 -15.18 5.90 28.57
CA ALA A 96 -14.71 6.84 27.55
C ALA A 96 -13.30 6.44 27.06
N MET A 97 -13.10 6.41 25.74
CA MET A 97 -11.79 6.19 25.12
C MET A 97 -10.87 7.40 25.26
N THR A 98 -9.60 7.19 25.58
CA THR A 98 -8.56 8.22 25.55
C THR A 98 -8.01 8.40 24.13
N GLY A 99 -7.64 9.62 23.75
CA GLY A 99 -6.97 9.89 22.48
C GLY A 99 -7.69 10.94 21.66
N THR A 100 -6.90 11.72 20.92
CA THR A 100 -7.38 12.82 20.09
C THR A 100 -6.98 12.58 18.66
N LEU A 101 -7.96 12.57 17.76
CA LEU A 101 -7.78 12.57 16.32
C LEU A 101 -7.67 14.01 15.85
N ARG A 102 -6.57 14.33 15.19
CA ARG A 102 -6.35 15.64 14.57
C ARG A 102 -6.47 15.53 13.07
N PHE A 103 -7.44 16.25 12.53
CA PHE A 103 -7.72 16.38 11.11
C PHE A 103 -7.13 17.67 10.57
N THR A 104 -6.69 17.65 9.32
CA THR A 104 -6.18 18.83 8.62
C THR A 104 -7.13 19.19 7.48
N LEU A 105 -7.78 20.35 7.56
CA LEU A 105 -8.87 20.76 6.67
C LEU A 105 -8.59 22.12 6.03
N ASP A 106 -9.10 22.33 4.82
CA ASP A 106 -9.05 23.63 4.13
C ASP A 106 -10.41 24.31 4.26
N LEU A 107 -10.41 25.56 4.71
CA LEU A 107 -11.60 26.38 4.92
C LEU A 107 -11.59 27.55 3.95
N ALA A 108 -12.70 27.79 3.25
CA ALA A 108 -12.84 28.87 2.28
C ALA A 108 -14.20 29.57 2.39
N SER A 109 -14.23 30.87 2.10
CA SER A 109 -15.41 31.73 2.22
C SER A 109 -15.99 31.82 3.65
N VAL A 110 -15.13 31.81 4.67
CA VAL A 110 -15.47 31.88 6.08
C VAL A 110 -15.82 33.32 6.50
N GLY A 111 -16.99 33.48 7.11
CA GLY A 111 -17.49 34.73 7.67
C GLY A 111 -17.15 34.95 9.15
N ALA A 112 -17.38 36.18 9.64
CA ALA A 112 -17.23 36.50 11.05
C ALA A 112 -18.35 35.86 11.90
N GLY A 113 -17.98 35.16 12.98
CA GLY A 113 -18.93 34.49 13.87
C GLY A 113 -19.34 33.08 13.45
N GLU A 114 -18.64 32.51 12.47
CA GLU A 114 -18.81 31.13 12.04
C GLU A 114 -18.01 30.15 12.90
N PHE A 115 -18.50 28.92 12.95
CA PHE A 115 -17.92 27.82 13.68
C PHE A 115 -17.72 26.64 12.74
N LEU A 116 -16.58 25.97 12.86
CA LEU A 116 -16.33 24.68 12.26
C LEU A 116 -16.82 23.61 13.22
N HIS A 117 -17.69 22.75 12.73
CA HIS A 117 -18.31 21.68 13.48
C HIS A 117 -17.85 20.33 12.95
N ALA A 118 -17.80 19.34 13.83
CA ALA A 118 -17.75 17.94 13.46
C ALA A 118 -18.97 17.23 14.03
N ALA A 119 -19.62 16.40 13.23
CA ALA A 119 -20.76 15.60 13.64
C ALA A 119 -20.60 14.14 13.19
N ILE A 120 -21.09 13.19 13.97
CA ILE A 120 -21.04 11.75 13.70
C ILE A 120 -22.41 11.25 13.27
N LYS A 121 -22.49 10.32 12.32
CA LYS A 121 -23.75 9.74 11.86
C LYS A 121 -24.43 8.94 12.97
N ASP A 122 -25.76 9.06 13.06
CA ASP A 122 -26.59 8.23 13.94
C ASP A 122 -27.23 7.09 13.15
N SER A 123 -27.24 5.88 13.72
CA SER A 123 -27.56 4.66 12.96
C SER A 123 -28.95 4.67 12.35
N GLY A 124 -29.02 4.31 11.07
CA GLY A 124 -30.28 4.18 10.33
C GLY A 124 -31.04 5.49 10.10
N SER A 125 -30.41 6.64 10.35
CA SER A 125 -30.98 7.97 10.15
C SER A 125 -30.18 8.81 9.14
N THR A 126 -30.82 9.84 8.58
CA THR A 126 -30.11 10.92 7.86
C THR A 126 -29.46 11.92 8.82
N ALA A 127 -29.68 11.74 10.12
CA ALA A 127 -29.29 12.67 11.15
C ALA A 127 -27.90 12.35 11.73
N TYR A 128 -27.19 13.41 12.11
CA TYR A 128 -25.84 13.39 12.66
C TYR A 128 -25.85 14.07 14.02
N LYS A 129 -25.00 13.62 14.95
CA LYS A 129 -24.84 14.23 16.28
C LYS A 129 -23.57 15.05 16.32
N VAL A 130 -23.68 16.32 16.70
CA VAL A 130 -22.53 17.22 16.82
C VAL A 130 -21.61 16.76 17.94
N LEU A 131 -20.32 16.60 17.65
CA LEU A 131 -19.28 16.20 18.58
C LEU A 131 -18.65 17.41 19.27
N THR A 132 -18.22 18.38 18.45
CA THR A 132 -17.48 19.55 18.91
C THR A 132 -17.56 20.67 17.87
N SER A 133 -17.35 21.90 18.34
CA SER A 133 -17.52 23.14 17.59
C SER A 133 -16.36 24.08 17.94
N THR A 134 -15.67 24.64 16.94
CA THR A 134 -14.55 25.58 17.14
C THR A 134 -14.79 26.84 16.33
N SER A 135 -14.62 28.02 16.94
CA SER A 135 -14.78 29.30 16.23
C SER A 135 -13.74 29.46 15.13
N VAL A 136 -14.17 29.89 13.95
CA VAL A 136 -13.32 30.22 12.80
C VAL A 136 -13.64 31.65 12.35
N THR A 137 -12.62 32.38 11.93
CA THR A 137 -12.76 33.83 11.64
C THR A 137 -12.25 34.23 10.26
N VAL A 138 -11.47 33.37 9.61
CA VAL A 138 -10.86 33.63 8.31
C VAL A 138 -10.69 32.30 7.55
N ASP A 139 -10.57 32.41 6.23
CA ASP A 139 -10.13 31.32 5.36
C ASP A 139 -8.74 30.82 5.81
N GLN A 140 -8.59 29.50 5.92
CA GLN A 140 -7.34 28.87 6.33
C GLN A 140 -7.13 27.57 5.56
N VAL A 141 -5.94 27.44 4.98
CA VAL A 141 -5.46 26.18 4.39
C VAL A 141 -4.74 25.39 5.48
N GLY A 142 -5.05 24.11 5.60
CA GLY A 142 -4.44 23.22 6.58
C GLY A 142 -4.79 23.52 8.04
N LYS A 143 -6.02 23.99 8.31
CA LYS A 143 -6.52 24.16 9.67
C LYS A 143 -6.56 22.82 10.38
N THR A 144 -5.92 22.73 11.54
CA THR A 144 -6.03 21.55 12.40
C THR A 144 -7.33 21.59 13.21
N PHE A 145 -8.06 20.47 13.22
CA PHE A 145 -9.27 20.29 14.00
C PHE A 145 -9.20 18.99 14.81
N ASP A 146 -9.42 19.11 16.11
CA ASP A 146 -9.21 18.02 17.07
C ASP A 146 -10.55 17.44 17.53
N ILE A 147 -10.71 16.12 17.37
CA ILE A 147 -11.84 15.34 17.86
C ILE A 147 -11.32 14.34 18.88
N THR A 148 -11.92 14.31 20.07
CA THR A 148 -11.55 13.30 21.07
C THR A 148 -12.36 12.02 20.85
N LEU A 149 -11.73 10.86 20.98
CA LEU A 149 -12.45 9.57 20.90
C LEU A 149 -13.51 9.47 22.00
N ALA A 150 -13.25 10.07 23.18
CA ALA A 150 -14.23 10.24 24.24
C ALA A 150 -15.48 11.00 23.79
N SER A 151 -15.34 12.09 23.01
CA SER A 151 -16.50 12.82 22.48
C SER A 151 -17.31 12.00 21.47
N MET A 152 -16.65 11.17 20.66
CA MET A 152 -17.33 10.26 19.73
C MET A 152 -18.18 9.23 20.49
N CYS A 153 -17.64 8.63 21.55
CA CYS A 153 -18.40 7.72 22.41
C CYS A 153 -19.48 8.43 23.23
N GLY A 154 -19.20 9.64 23.71
CA GLY A 154 -20.13 10.41 24.55
C GLY A 154 -21.33 10.95 23.78
N ALA A 155 -21.19 11.20 22.48
CA ALA A 155 -22.30 11.62 21.61
C ALA A 155 -23.42 10.57 21.51
N SER A 156 -23.18 9.33 21.97
CA SER A 156 -24.17 8.25 22.00
C SER A 156 -24.80 8.02 20.62
N ALA A 157 -23.99 8.10 19.56
CA ALA A 157 -24.41 7.77 18.21
C ALA A 157 -24.56 6.25 18.09
N ALA A 158 -25.68 5.77 17.55
CA ALA A 158 -25.97 4.35 17.49
C ALA A 158 -25.03 3.57 16.54
N ASP A 159 -24.37 4.25 15.61
CA ASP A 159 -23.40 3.62 14.69
C ASP A 159 -22.06 3.28 15.38
N LEU A 160 -21.78 3.86 16.55
CA LEU A 160 -20.54 3.62 17.28
C LEU A 160 -20.78 2.98 18.65
N ASP A 161 -20.66 1.65 18.69
CA ASP A 161 -20.70 0.87 19.92
C ASP A 161 -19.31 0.81 20.58
N CYS A 162 -18.97 1.90 21.28
CA CYS A 162 -17.72 1.96 22.05
C CYS A 162 -17.63 0.90 23.14
N ALA A 163 -18.75 0.38 23.67
CA ALA A 163 -18.71 -0.63 24.72
C ALA A 163 -18.10 -1.93 24.17
N ASN A 164 -18.56 -2.39 23.00
CA ASN A 164 -18.01 -3.59 22.36
C ASN A 164 -16.54 -3.41 21.93
N LEU A 165 -16.15 -2.23 21.45
CA LEU A 165 -14.73 -1.94 21.14
C LEU A 165 -13.82 -2.05 22.36
N LEU A 166 -14.31 -1.73 23.57
CA LEU A 166 -13.50 -1.66 24.78
C LEU A 166 -13.57 -2.90 25.68
N SER A 167 -14.71 -3.60 25.69
CA SER A 167 -14.98 -4.69 26.64
C SER A 167 -14.93 -6.09 26.02
N ASN A 168 -14.60 -6.23 24.72
CA ASN A 168 -14.54 -7.53 24.07
C ASN A 168 -13.29 -8.32 24.49
N SER A 169 -13.53 -9.45 25.16
CA SER A 169 -12.52 -10.41 25.66
C SER A 169 -11.72 -11.12 24.58
N SER A 170 -12.15 -11.06 23.32
CA SER A 170 -11.46 -11.58 22.13
C SER A 170 -11.53 -10.54 21.02
N PRO A 171 -10.57 -9.60 20.99
CA PRO A 171 -10.69 -8.43 20.15
C PRO A 171 -10.54 -8.80 18.66
N SER A 172 -11.65 -8.67 17.94
CA SER A 172 -11.77 -8.90 16.50
C SER A 172 -12.75 -7.91 15.86
N THR A 173 -13.25 -6.96 16.66
CA THR A 173 -14.30 -6.03 16.28
C THR A 173 -13.70 -4.89 15.47
N THR A 174 -14.35 -4.60 14.35
CA THR A 174 -14.09 -3.42 13.53
C THR A 174 -15.40 -2.65 13.42
N GLN A 175 -15.36 -1.35 13.66
CA GLN A 175 -16.50 -0.45 13.54
C GLN A 175 -16.12 0.77 12.73
N ASP A 176 -17.02 1.21 11.89
CA ASP A 176 -16.91 2.41 11.09
C ASP A 176 -17.83 3.51 11.62
N ALA A 177 -17.33 4.74 11.62
CA ALA A 177 -18.10 5.92 12.01
C ALA A 177 -17.93 7.01 10.96
N LEU A 178 -19.03 7.45 10.36
CA LEU A 178 -19.01 8.54 9.39
C LEU A 178 -19.08 9.88 10.10
N VAL A 179 -18.04 10.69 9.93
CA VAL A 179 -17.88 12.04 10.50
C VAL A 179 -18.03 13.07 9.39
N TYR A 180 -18.92 14.04 9.62
CA TYR A 180 -19.19 15.16 8.73
C TYR A 180 -18.66 16.47 9.32
N PHE A 181 -17.84 17.19 8.57
CA PHE A 181 -17.34 18.50 8.93
C PHE A 181 -18.04 19.58 8.12
N TYR A 182 -18.55 20.62 8.79
CA TYR A 182 -19.28 21.71 8.17
C TYR A 182 -19.05 23.02 8.89
N ILE A 183 -19.33 24.13 8.21
CA ILE A 183 -19.31 25.47 8.80
C ILE A 183 -20.75 25.95 9.00
N ALA A 184 -21.03 26.53 10.16
CA ALA A 184 -22.31 27.15 10.46
C ALA A 184 -22.18 28.39 11.33
N THR A 185 -23.22 29.22 11.36
CA THR A 185 -23.30 30.40 12.22
C THR A 185 -23.73 30.00 13.63
N GLY A 186 -22.90 30.31 14.62
CA GLY A 186 -23.16 30.00 16.03
C GLY A 186 -22.74 28.58 16.44
N PRO A 187 -22.47 28.36 17.74
CA PRO A 187 -22.07 27.05 18.24
C PRO A 187 -23.26 26.09 18.32
N ASP A 188 -23.13 24.92 17.71
CA ASP A 188 -24.00 23.78 17.99
C ASP A 188 -23.46 23.06 19.25
N GLY A 189 -24.35 22.69 20.17
CA GLY A 189 -24.02 21.95 21.38
C GLY A 189 -23.67 20.49 21.11
N ASN A 190 -22.78 19.91 21.92
CA ASN A 190 -22.44 18.48 21.83
C ASN A 190 -23.70 17.61 22.04
N GLY A 191 -23.90 16.63 21.18
CA GLY A 191 -25.06 15.74 21.16
C GLY A 191 -26.28 16.28 20.39
N ASN A 192 -26.25 17.53 19.92
CA ASN A 192 -27.33 18.08 19.10
C ASN A 192 -27.42 17.36 17.76
N THR A 193 -28.65 17.16 17.29
CA THR A 193 -28.93 16.50 16.01
C THR A 193 -28.95 17.51 14.86
N ILE A 194 -28.24 17.21 13.77
CA ILE A 194 -28.17 17.99 12.54
C ILE A 194 -28.39 17.10 11.32
N ASP A 195 -28.92 17.66 10.23
CA ASP A 195 -29.08 16.97 8.95
C ASP A 195 -28.10 17.57 7.92
N PRO A 196 -27.14 16.79 7.38
CA PRO A 196 -26.20 17.27 6.37
C PRO A 196 -26.89 17.77 5.10
N ALA A 197 -28.08 17.29 4.74
CA ALA A 197 -28.80 17.80 3.56
C ALA A 197 -29.21 19.27 3.72
N SER A 198 -29.35 19.74 4.95
CA SER A 198 -29.62 21.16 5.27
C SER A 198 -28.36 22.02 5.28
N ARG A 199 -27.17 21.41 5.16
CA ARG A 199 -25.87 22.08 5.20
C ARG A 199 -25.20 21.93 3.84
N THR A 200 -24.47 22.95 3.40
CA THR A 200 -23.76 22.91 2.10
C THR A 200 -22.27 23.10 2.34
N GLY A 201 -21.45 22.52 1.46
CA GLY A 201 -20.00 22.74 1.50
C GLY A 201 -19.24 21.97 2.59
N GLY A 202 -19.81 20.90 3.15
CA GLY A 202 -19.10 20.05 4.11
C GLY A 202 -18.37 18.86 3.48
N VAL A 203 -17.61 18.15 4.31
CA VAL A 203 -16.76 17.01 3.91
C VAL A 203 -16.95 15.83 4.86
N TYR A 204 -16.85 14.61 4.31
CA TYR A 204 -17.05 13.36 5.01
C TYR A 204 -15.75 12.59 5.19
N TYR A 205 -15.54 12.09 6.42
CA TYR A 205 -14.48 11.16 6.79
C TYR A 205 -15.09 9.92 7.43
N GLU A 206 -14.66 8.74 6.98
CA GLU A 206 -15.02 7.47 7.59
C GLU A 206 -13.90 7.05 8.54
N VAL A 207 -14.20 7.14 9.84
CA VAL A 207 -13.28 6.75 10.90
C VAL A 207 -13.52 5.28 11.22
N ASN A 208 -12.61 4.43 10.76
CA ASN A 208 -12.60 3.02 11.06
C ASN A 208 -11.82 2.80 12.35
N LEU A 209 -12.45 2.16 13.34
CA LEU A 209 -11.88 1.81 14.64
C LEU A 209 -11.78 0.29 14.74
N SER A 210 -10.63 -0.22 15.18
CA SER A 210 -10.44 -1.66 15.35
C SER A 210 -9.63 -1.95 16.60
N ASN A 211 -10.00 -3.03 17.29
CA ASN A 211 -9.20 -3.60 18.39
C ASN A 211 -8.52 -4.92 18.00
N ARG A 212 -8.71 -5.37 16.75
CA ARG A 212 -8.42 -6.73 16.27
C ARG A 212 -7.00 -7.22 16.57
N VAL A 213 -6.90 -8.52 16.85
CA VAL A 213 -5.62 -9.24 17.02
C VAL A 213 -5.50 -10.41 16.06
N TYR A 214 -4.36 -10.52 15.38
CA TYR A 214 -4.04 -11.63 14.49
C TYR A 214 -3.17 -12.68 15.20
N ASN A 215 -3.74 -13.87 15.41
CA ASN A 215 -3.05 -15.01 16.02
C ASN A 215 -2.46 -16.00 14.98
N ASN A 216 -2.53 -15.63 13.70
CA ASN A 216 -2.08 -16.49 12.62
C ASN A 216 -0.58 -16.24 12.36
N THR A 217 0.14 -17.31 12.02
CA THR A 217 1.58 -17.27 11.74
C THR A 217 1.83 -17.30 10.24
N ILE A 218 2.84 -16.56 9.78
CA ILE A 218 3.32 -16.58 8.40
C ILE A 218 4.50 -17.54 8.32
N THR A 219 4.66 -18.23 7.20
CA THR A 219 5.82 -19.10 6.98
C THR A 219 6.72 -18.52 5.89
N LEU A 220 7.98 -18.30 6.25
CA LEU A 220 9.02 -17.89 5.33
C LEU A 220 9.67 -19.15 4.76
N SER A 221 9.50 -19.36 3.45
CA SER A 221 9.93 -20.57 2.74
C SER A 221 11.37 -20.47 2.24
N ASP A 222 11.77 -19.32 1.71
CA ASP A 222 13.10 -19.13 1.14
C ASP A 222 13.55 -17.65 1.17
N LEU A 223 14.86 -17.42 1.13
CA LEU A 223 15.49 -16.11 0.95
C LEU A 223 16.45 -16.17 -0.24
N ALA A 224 15.97 -15.80 -1.42
CA ALA A 224 16.77 -15.76 -2.63
C ALA A 224 17.73 -14.55 -2.60
N LYS A 225 18.97 -14.78 -3.03
CA LYS A 225 20.05 -13.78 -2.97
C LYS A 225 20.03 -12.88 -4.20
N GLY A 226 20.26 -11.58 -3.99
CA GLY A 226 20.46 -10.60 -5.03
C GLY A 226 21.45 -9.51 -4.63
N ASP A 227 21.66 -8.55 -5.53
CA ASP A 227 22.53 -7.39 -5.27
C ASP A 227 21.86 -6.44 -4.30
N ALA A 228 22.49 -6.22 -3.15
CA ALA A 228 21.99 -5.31 -2.12
C ALA A 228 20.51 -5.58 -1.76
N ARG A 229 20.03 -6.82 -1.98
CA ARG A 229 18.63 -7.22 -1.81
C ARG A 229 18.50 -8.71 -1.51
N LEU A 230 17.45 -9.05 -0.78
CA LEU A 230 16.99 -10.42 -0.63
C LEU A 230 15.53 -10.50 -1.04
N THR A 231 15.15 -11.59 -1.71
CA THR A 231 13.75 -11.85 -2.04
C THR A 231 13.23 -12.94 -1.11
N ALA A 232 12.30 -12.57 -0.24
CA ALA A 232 11.60 -13.46 0.67
C ALA A 232 10.43 -14.14 -0.02
N SER A 233 10.46 -15.47 -0.12
CA SER A 233 9.33 -16.27 -0.56
C SER A 233 8.54 -16.71 0.67
N TYR A 234 7.26 -16.36 0.75
CA TYR A 234 6.44 -16.62 1.93
C TYR A 234 5.06 -17.16 1.57
N GLN A 235 4.54 -18.00 2.46
CA GLN A 235 3.14 -18.41 2.46
C GLN A 235 2.47 -17.80 3.68
N GLY A 236 1.53 -16.91 3.41
CA GLY A 236 0.67 -16.29 4.41
C GLY A 236 -0.75 -16.82 4.33
N PHE A 237 -1.62 -16.15 5.08
CA PHE A 237 -3.06 -16.35 5.11
C PHE A 237 -3.74 -15.11 4.53
N ASN A 238 -5.03 -15.19 4.23
CA ASN A 238 -5.79 -14.03 3.80
C ASN A 238 -5.81 -12.98 4.92
N PHE A 239 -5.11 -11.88 4.68
CA PHE A 239 -4.97 -10.79 5.62
C PHE A 239 -5.94 -9.69 5.22
N GLU A 240 -6.95 -9.46 6.06
CA GLU A 240 -7.92 -8.38 5.81
C GLU A 240 -7.21 -7.04 5.91
N GLU A 241 -7.46 -6.16 4.93
CA GLU A 241 -6.88 -4.81 4.89
C GLU A 241 -5.35 -4.77 5.04
N LEU A 242 -4.65 -5.65 4.35
CA LEU A 242 -3.19 -5.64 4.30
C LEU A 242 -2.68 -4.27 3.84
N ASN A 243 -1.83 -3.67 4.65
CA ASN A 243 -1.21 -2.39 4.39
C ASN A 243 0.23 -2.58 3.91
N SER A 244 1.02 -3.31 4.70
CA SER A 244 2.44 -3.50 4.43
C SER A 244 2.94 -4.84 4.95
N ILE A 245 3.97 -5.35 4.30
CA ILE A 245 4.76 -6.48 4.77
C ILE A 245 6.09 -5.95 5.23
N VAL A 246 6.45 -6.24 6.47
CA VAL A 246 7.66 -5.74 7.10
C VAL A 246 8.63 -6.89 7.34
N ALA A 247 9.87 -6.72 6.91
CA ALA A 247 10.96 -7.64 7.19
C ALA A 247 11.76 -7.13 8.39
N PHE A 248 11.86 -7.94 9.44
CA PHE A 248 12.58 -7.61 10.66
C PHE A 248 13.93 -8.33 10.69
N ASP A 249 15.02 -7.56 10.78
CA ASP A 249 16.37 -8.08 10.97
C ASP A 249 16.71 -8.17 12.46
N PHE A 250 16.98 -9.39 12.94
CA PHE A 250 17.43 -9.64 14.32
C PHE A 250 18.94 -9.41 14.51
N GLY A 251 19.70 -9.21 13.44
CA GLY A 251 21.15 -9.05 13.51
C GLY A 251 21.84 -10.26 14.15
N ALA A 252 22.67 -10.02 15.17
CA ALA A 252 23.36 -11.08 15.90
C ALA A 252 22.44 -11.90 16.82
N ASN A 253 21.23 -11.41 17.12
CA ASN A 253 20.35 -12.00 18.11
C ASN A 253 19.77 -13.34 17.65
N ALA A 254 19.24 -14.09 18.62
CA ALA A 254 18.46 -15.30 18.36
C ALA A 254 17.10 -14.93 17.77
N CYS A 255 16.59 -15.78 16.89
CA CYS A 255 15.28 -15.60 16.31
C CYS A 255 14.20 -15.75 17.37
N GLN A 256 13.22 -14.85 17.37
CA GLN A 256 12.05 -14.94 18.22
C GLN A 256 10.84 -15.23 17.33
N THR A 257 9.97 -16.13 17.78
CA THR A 257 8.79 -16.60 17.02
C THR A 257 7.47 -16.05 17.61
N LEU A 258 7.55 -15.21 18.64
CA LEU A 258 6.41 -14.69 19.39
C LEU A 258 6.61 -13.21 19.65
N PHE A 259 5.53 -12.42 19.51
CA PHE A 259 5.44 -11.07 20.07
C PHE A 259 5.39 -11.18 21.61
N SER A 260 6.54 -11.49 22.22
CA SER A 260 6.80 -11.19 23.62
C SER A 260 7.20 -9.71 23.70
N ASN A 261 6.93 -9.07 24.83
CA ASN A 261 7.03 -7.62 25.11
C ASN A 261 8.47 -7.02 24.98
N THR A 262 9.34 -7.65 24.20
CA THR A 262 10.80 -7.47 24.19
C THR A 262 11.42 -7.77 22.80
N ILE A 263 10.73 -7.48 21.70
CA ILE A 263 11.45 -7.26 20.43
C ILE A 263 12.07 -5.85 20.47
N SER A 264 13.08 -5.69 21.31
CA SER A 264 13.69 -4.39 21.62
C SER A 264 14.93 -4.08 20.75
N GLN A 265 15.38 -5.01 19.90
CA GLN A 265 16.65 -4.87 19.18
C GLN A 265 16.60 -5.53 17.80
N GLY A 266 16.43 -4.71 16.78
CA GLY A 266 16.49 -5.10 15.38
C GLY A 266 16.15 -3.93 14.45
N THR A 267 16.26 -4.15 13.15
CA THR A 267 15.94 -3.12 12.15
C THR A 267 14.80 -3.62 11.27
N ALA A 268 13.73 -2.83 11.17
CA ALA A 268 12.62 -3.10 10.28
C ALA A 268 12.91 -2.53 8.88
N TYR A 269 12.65 -3.33 7.86
CA TYR A 269 12.75 -2.96 6.45
C TYR A 269 11.37 -3.10 5.82
N ALA A 270 10.91 -2.05 5.14
CA ALA A 270 9.70 -2.12 4.32
C ALA A 270 9.97 -3.02 3.10
N THR A 271 8.98 -3.82 2.73
CA THR A 271 9.04 -4.62 1.50
C THR A 271 8.12 -4.04 0.44
N ASP A 272 8.42 -4.34 -0.84
CA ASP A 272 7.64 -3.83 -1.98
C ASP A 272 6.30 -4.58 -2.21
N SER A 273 5.95 -5.55 -1.35
CA SER A 273 4.79 -6.43 -1.57
C SER A 273 3.60 -6.02 -0.71
N THR A 274 2.43 -5.96 -1.35
CA THR A 274 1.13 -5.73 -0.71
C THR A 274 0.19 -6.92 -0.92
N VAL A 275 0.73 -8.10 -1.23
CA VAL A 275 -0.05 -9.34 -1.42
C VAL A 275 0.21 -10.33 -0.29
N SER A 276 -0.85 -10.98 0.18
CA SER A 276 -0.82 -11.88 1.35
C SER A 276 0.01 -13.16 1.17
N SER A 277 0.42 -13.48 -0.06
CA SER A 277 1.28 -14.62 -0.37
C SER A 277 2.09 -14.35 -1.63
N GLY A 278 3.34 -14.82 -1.67
CA GLY A 278 4.21 -14.68 -2.84
C GLY A 278 5.64 -14.32 -2.48
N GLU A 279 6.19 -13.37 -3.22
CA GLU A 279 7.58 -12.92 -3.10
C GLU A 279 7.63 -11.44 -2.68
N ALA A 280 8.44 -11.13 -1.66
CA ALA A 280 8.67 -9.78 -1.17
C ALA A 280 10.15 -9.43 -1.27
N ALA A 281 10.49 -8.37 -1.99
CA ALA A 281 11.84 -7.85 -2.06
C ALA A 281 12.15 -6.99 -0.82
N ILE A 282 13.26 -7.29 -0.16
CA ILE A 282 13.80 -6.54 0.98
C ILE A 282 14.98 -5.70 0.47
N LYS A 283 14.85 -4.38 0.53
CA LYS A 283 15.86 -3.42 0.06
C LYS A 283 15.77 -2.10 0.85
N PRO A 284 16.86 -1.31 0.93
CA PRO A 284 18.23 -1.62 0.51
C PRO A 284 19.01 -2.42 1.58
N LEU A 285 19.88 -3.33 1.16
CA LEU A 285 20.79 -4.11 2.03
C LEU A 285 22.26 -3.91 1.64
N VAL A 286 23.17 -4.25 2.54
CA VAL A 286 24.62 -4.20 2.29
C VAL A 286 25.11 -5.59 1.86
N ASN A 287 25.83 -5.66 0.74
CA ASN A 287 26.43 -6.91 0.27
C ASN A 287 27.44 -7.47 1.27
N ASP A 288 27.57 -8.80 1.28
CA ASP A 288 28.52 -9.56 2.11
C ASP A 288 28.29 -9.47 3.63
N ARG A 289 27.20 -8.81 4.06
CA ARG A 289 26.72 -8.83 5.44
C ARG A 289 25.69 -9.93 5.63
N ALA A 290 25.83 -10.74 6.68
CA ALA A 290 24.82 -11.72 7.06
C ALA A 290 23.64 -11.03 7.74
N TYR A 291 22.43 -11.32 7.27
CA TYR A 291 21.19 -10.85 7.86
C TYR A 291 20.35 -12.03 8.33
N LYS A 292 19.59 -11.82 9.40
CA LYS A 292 18.63 -12.80 9.94
C LYS A 292 17.24 -12.21 9.88
N PHE A 293 16.51 -12.55 8.83
CA PHE A 293 15.19 -11.98 8.59
C PHE A 293 14.07 -12.89 9.07
N ALA A 294 13.06 -12.28 9.66
CA ALA A 294 11.70 -12.81 9.69
C ALA A 294 10.75 -11.74 9.15
N ILE A 295 9.54 -12.15 8.78
CA ILE A 295 8.53 -11.25 8.22
C ILE A 295 7.27 -11.27 9.09
N TYR A 296 6.57 -10.15 9.11
CA TYR A 296 5.22 -10.05 9.65
C TYR A 296 4.37 -9.17 8.75
N PHE A 297 3.05 -9.37 8.78
CA PHE A 297 2.10 -8.54 8.04
C PHE A 297 1.54 -7.48 8.96
N GLU A 298 1.31 -6.29 8.40
CA GLU A 298 0.72 -5.15 9.06
C GLU A 298 -0.56 -4.73 8.33
N ASP A 299 -1.65 -4.53 9.06
CA ASP A 299 -2.90 -4.03 8.49
C ASP A 299 -2.92 -2.51 8.41
N LYS A 300 -4.02 -1.95 7.88
CA LYS A 300 -4.21 -0.50 7.81
C LYS A 300 -4.36 0.15 9.20
N PHE A 301 -4.81 -0.60 10.21
CA PHE A 301 -4.83 -0.17 11.61
C PHE A 301 -3.46 -0.25 12.30
N LYS A 302 -2.45 -0.77 11.61
CA LYS A 302 -1.08 -1.02 12.11
C LYS A 302 -1.00 -2.08 13.21
N PHE A 303 -1.91 -3.04 13.20
CA PHE A 303 -1.76 -4.31 13.89
C PHE A 303 -0.95 -5.29 13.07
N ALA A 304 -0.09 -6.04 13.75
CA ALA A 304 0.83 -7.00 13.20
C ALA A 304 0.34 -8.43 13.40
N SER A 305 0.67 -9.31 12.46
CA SER A 305 0.59 -10.76 12.65
C SER A 305 1.68 -11.27 13.61
N LEU A 306 1.60 -12.55 13.97
CA LEU A 306 2.76 -13.24 14.51
C LEU A 306 3.91 -13.24 13.49
N ILE A 307 5.13 -13.09 14.00
CA ILE A 307 6.35 -13.10 13.20
C ILE A 307 6.63 -14.50 12.65
N SER A 308 7.12 -14.58 11.42
CA SER A 308 7.44 -15.85 10.79
C SER A 308 8.62 -16.58 11.44
N ASN A 309 8.87 -17.81 11.00
CA ASN A 309 10.19 -18.41 11.18
C ASN A 309 11.28 -17.51 10.56
N CYS A 310 12.48 -17.55 11.12
CA CYS A 310 13.60 -16.78 10.61
C CYS A 310 14.40 -17.59 9.60
N LEU A 311 14.96 -16.89 8.61
CA LEU A 311 15.98 -17.43 7.72
C LEU A 311 17.17 -16.47 7.68
N SER A 312 18.36 -17.03 7.46
CA SER A 312 19.59 -16.25 7.36
C SER A 312 20.10 -16.28 5.93
N ALA A 313 20.38 -15.11 5.38
CA ALA A 313 20.98 -15.00 4.06
C ALA A 313 21.95 -13.83 3.99
N THR A 314 22.96 -13.98 3.14
CA THR A 314 23.94 -12.96 2.81
C THR A 314 23.64 -12.45 1.40
N PRO A 315 23.26 -11.18 1.23
CA PRO A 315 23.22 -10.55 -0.09
C PRO A 315 24.62 -10.61 -0.69
N GLN A 316 24.69 -10.82 -2.00
CA GLN A 316 25.95 -10.96 -2.71
C GLN A 316 25.95 -10.03 -3.89
N GLN A 317 27.13 -9.45 -4.18
CA GLN A 317 27.32 -8.70 -5.41
C GLN A 317 26.94 -9.56 -6.61
N ILE A 318 26.28 -8.95 -7.59
CA ILE A 318 25.89 -9.64 -8.83
C ILE A 318 27.09 -10.33 -9.47
N GLU A 319 28.27 -9.73 -9.46
CA GLU A 319 29.49 -10.35 -10.01
C GLU A 319 29.86 -11.69 -9.34
N ALA A 320 29.68 -11.79 -8.02
CA ALA A 320 29.91 -13.01 -7.26
C ALA A 320 28.81 -14.06 -7.52
N LEU A 321 27.54 -13.65 -7.62
CA LEU A 321 26.42 -14.52 -7.99
C LEU A 321 26.58 -15.05 -9.43
N LEU A 322 26.94 -14.18 -10.36
CA LEU A 322 27.22 -14.50 -11.76
C LEU A 322 28.38 -15.50 -11.89
N LYS A 323 29.47 -15.29 -11.15
CA LYS A 323 30.64 -16.17 -11.14
C LYS A 323 30.32 -17.55 -10.54
N LYS A 324 29.53 -17.60 -9.47
CA LYS A 324 29.13 -18.86 -8.81
C LYS A 324 28.11 -19.66 -9.62
N ASN A 325 27.14 -18.96 -10.21
CA ASN A 325 25.96 -19.59 -10.78
C ASN A 325 26.01 -19.80 -12.29
N SER A 326 27.08 -19.32 -12.96
CA SER A 326 27.48 -19.81 -14.27
C SER A 326 26.46 -19.56 -15.42
N CYS A 327 25.36 -18.85 -15.12
CA CYS A 327 24.25 -18.49 -16.01
C CYS A 327 24.09 -16.97 -16.12
N PHE A 328 25.17 -16.33 -16.60
CA PHE A 328 25.39 -14.88 -16.57
C PHE A 328 24.23 -14.01 -17.10
N LEU A 329 23.73 -14.33 -18.30
CA LEU A 329 22.75 -13.48 -18.98
C LEU A 329 21.36 -13.56 -18.33
N LEU A 330 20.94 -14.77 -17.92
CA LEU A 330 19.66 -14.96 -17.25
C LEU A 330 19.68 -14.34 -15.85
N THR A 331 20.75 -14.55 -15.09
CA THR A 331 20.90 -13.93 -13.76
C THR A 331 20.91 -12.40 -13.86
N ALA A 332 21.57 -11.81 -14.87
CA ALA A 332 21.49 -10.38 -15.13
C ALA A 332 20.07 -9.93 -15.51
N GLY A 333 19.37 -10.69 -16.37
CA GLY A 333 18.00 -10.40 -16.76
C GLY A 333 17.02 -10.40 -15.58
N PHE A 334 17.06 -11.41 -14.71
CA PHE A 334 16.20 -11.51 -13.53
C PHE A 334 16.74 -10.76 -12.29
N ASN A 335 17.95 -10.19 -12.39
CA ASN A 335 18.63 -9.42 -11.36
C ASN A 335 18.93 -10.22 -10.06
N GLY A 336 19.19 -11.53 -10.18
CA GLY A 336 19.43 -12.43 -9.05
C GLY A 336 19.09 -13.90 -9.36
N ASP A 337 18.98 -14.71 -8.31
CA ASP A 337 18.50 -16.10 -8.41
C ASP A 337 16.97 -16.14 -8.56
N HIS A 338 16.47 -17.08 -9.37
CA HIS A 338 15.06 -17.24 -9.69
C HIS A 338 14.80 -18.68 -10.15
N GLN A 339 13.65 -19.26 -9.83
CA GLN A 339 13.31 -20.67 -10.12
C GLN A 339 13.50 -21.07 -11.61
N ILE A 340 13.08 -20.20 -12.54
CA ILE A 340 13.33 -20.34 -13.98
C ILE A 340 14.83 -20.53 -14.31
N ILE A 341 15.73 -19.85 -13.60
CA ILE A 341 17.17 -19.98 -13.83
C ILE A 341 17.66 -21.36 -13.39
N ASP A 342 17.15 -21.90 -12.29
CA ASP A 342 17.49 -23.25 -11.81
C ASP A 342 17.07 -24.32 -12.83
N TYR A 343 15.92 -24.14 -13.47
CA TYR A 343 15.51 -24.98 -14.59
C TYR A 343 16.49 -24.90 -15.78
N PHE A 344 16.93 -23.70 -16.16
CA PHE A 344 17.91 -23.57 -17.24
C PHE A 344 19.29 -24.13 -16.86
N ARG A 345 19.65 -24.12 -15.57
CA ARG A 345 20.86 -24.78 -15.06
C ARG A 345 20.75 -26.30 -15.20
N SER A 346 19.65 -26.91 -14.75
CA SER A 346 19.44 -28.36 -14.91
C SER A 346 19.37 -28.76 -16.38
N PHE A 347 18.68 -27.99 -17.23
CA PHE A 347 18.63 -28.22 -18.67
C PHE A 347 20.02 -28.16 -19.33
N ARG A 348 20.87 -27.21 -18.92
CA ARG A 348 22.26 -27.15 -19.37
C ARG A 348 23.02 -28.43 -19.00
N ASP A 349 22.91 -28.83 -17.73
CA ASP A 349 23.71 -29.90 -17.15
C ASP A 349 23.24 -31.29 -17.58
N GLU A 350 21.95 -31.48 -17.81
CA GLU A 350 21.37 -32.78 -18.16
C GLU A 350 21.20 -32.99 -19.67
N VAL A 351 20.90 -31.92 -20.43
CA VAL A 351 20.57 -32.02 -21.86
C VAL A 351 21.69 -31.46 -22.74
N LEU A 352 22.12 -30.22 -22.50
CA LEU A 352 23.13 -29.58 -23.37
C LEU A 352 24.52 -30.19 -23.18
N SER A 353 24.89 -30.59 -21.95
CA SER A 353 26.19 -31.19 -21.67
C SER A 353 26.39 -32.54 -22.38
N ARG A 354 25.30 -33.28 -22.66
CA ARG A 354 25.32 -34.62 -23.28
C ARG A 354 25.48 -34.57 -24.80
N THR A 355 25.28 -33.41 -25.43
CA THR A 355 25.33 -33.27 -26.89
C THR A 355 26.52 -32.41 -27.32
N LYS A 356 27.23 -32.80 -28.40
CA LYS A 356 28.38 -32.03 -28.92
C LYS A 356 27.99 -30.59 -29.30
N PHE A 357 26.78 -30.40 -29.81
CA PHE A 357 26.23 -29.08 -30.12
C PHE A 357 25.94 -28.27 -28.85
N GLY A 358 25.31 -28.89 -27.84
CA GLY A 358 25.06 -28.23 -26.55
C GLY A 358 26.36 -27.82 -25.85
N GLN A 359 27.40 -28.65 -25.87
CA GLN A 359 28.73 -28.28 -25.35
C GLN A 359 29.36 -27.09 -26.09
N ALA A 360 29.19 -27.00 -27.41
CA ALA A 360 29.66 -25.85 -28.19
C ALA A 360 28.89 -24.57 -27.84
N PHE A 361 27.57 -24.65 -27.69
CA PHE A 361 26.74 -23.54 -27.22
C PHE A 361 27.14 -23.08 -25.82
N ILE A 362 27.36 -24.02 -24.89
CA ILE A 362 27.86 -23.73 -23.54
C ILE A 362 29.16 -22.93 -23.64
N ARG A 363 30.18 -23.43 -24.35
CA ARG A 363 31.47 -22.71 -24.48
C ARG A 363 31.32 -21.29 -25.04
N TRP A 364 30.48 -21.12 -26.05
CA TRP A 364 30.17 -19.80 -26.61
C TRP A 364 29.48 -18.90 -25.57
N TYR A 365 28.47 -19.42 -24.89
CA TYR A 365 27.72 -18.71 -23.86
C TYR A 365 28.61 -18.25 -22.70
N TYR A 366 29.54 -19.09 -22.23
CA TYR A 366 30.49 -18.72 -21.18
C TYR A 366 31.56 -17.72 -21.64
N LYS A 367 31.88 -17.68 -22.94
CA LYS A 367 32.82 -16.71 -23.49
C LYS A 367 32.22 -15.31 -23.62
N TRP A 368 30.93 -15.21 -23.94
CA TRP A 368 30.25 -13.94 -24.24
C TRP A 368 29.30 -13.46 -23.14
N GLY A 369 28.68 -14.39 -22.41
CA GLY A 369 27.71 -14.12 -21.34
C GLY A 369 28.20 -13.14 -20.27
N PRO A 370 29.42 -13.31 -19.70
CA PRO A 370 29.96 -12.37 -18.72
C PRO A 370 30.14 -10.94 -19.27
N LYS A 371 30.47 -10.81 -20.56
CA LYS A 371 30.67 -9.50 -21.19
C LYS A 371 29.36 -8.77 -21.45
N LEU A 372 28.28 -9.51 -21.69
CA LEU A 372 26.95 -8.95 -21.99
C LEU A 372 26.12 -8.68 -20.73
N ALA A 373 26.38 -9.41 -19.64
CA ALA A 373 25.67 -9.28 -18.37
C ALA A 373 25.57 -7.84 -17.83
N PRO A 374 26.65 -7.03 -17.73
CA PRO A 374 26.54 -5.67 -17.20
C PRO A 374 25.66 -4.77 -18.08
N TYR A 375 25.75 -4.88 -19.41
CA TYR A 375 24.92 -4.09 -20.33
C TYR A 375 23.43 -4.40 -20.23
N VAL A 376 23.09 -5.66 -19.96
CA VAL A 376 21.69 -6.09 -19.73
C VAL A 376 21.19 -5.59 -18.37
N LEU A 377 22.07 -5.50 -17.37
CA LEU A 377 21.73 -5.01 -16.04
C LEU A 377 21.39 -3.51 -16.04
N GLU A 378 22.21 -2.71 -16.72
CA GLU A 378 22.06 -1.26 -16.79
C GLU A 378 20.85 -0.82 -17.62
N ASN A 379 20.34 -1.68 -18.50
CA ASN A 379 19.25 -1.34 -19.43
C ASN A 379 17.96 -2.13 -19.14
N PRO A 380 16.93 -1.50 -18.57
CA PRO A 380 15.66 -2.15 -18.22
C PRO A 380 14.97 -2.85 -19.39
N TRP A 381 15.11 -2.31 -20.62
CA TRP A 381 14.51 -2.88 -21.82
C TRP A 381 15.19 -4.19 -22.25
N LEU A 382 16.52 -4.27 -22.13
CA LEU A 382 17.29 -5.49 -22.41
C LEU A 382 17.00 -6.56 -21.37
N ALA A 383 16.96 -6.21 -20.09
CA ALA A 383 16.56 -7.12 -19.02
C ALA A 383 15.14 -7.70 -19.25
N LYS A 384 14.19 -6.85 -19.69
CA LYS A 384 12.82 -7.29 -20.01
C LYS A 384 12.78 -8.26 -21.19
N SER A 385 13.56 -8.02 -22.24
CA SER A 385 13.68 -8.93 -23.38
C SER A 385 14.29 -10.27 -22.99
N VAL A 386 15.32 -10.28 -22.14
CA VAL A 386 15.92 -11.52 -21.63
C VAL A 386 14.93 -12.30 -20.75
N ARG A 387 14.18 -11.62 -19.86
CA ARG A 387 13.11 -12.25 -19.06
C ARG A 387 12.02 -12.86 -19.94
N GLY A 388 11.57 -12.11 -20.95
CA GLY A 388 10.56 -12.55 -21.90
C GLY A 388 11.02 -13.78 -22.69
N GLY A 389 12.24 -13.73 -23.23
CA GLY A 389 12.86 -14.87 -23.92
C GLY A 389 12.97 -16.10 -23.03
N ALA A 390 13.48 -15.95 -21.80
CA ALA A 390 13.61 -17.06 -20.85
C ALA A 390 12.26 -17.70 -20.51
N ARG A 391 11.21 -16.90 -20.27
CA ARG A 391 9.84 -17.40 -20.02
C ARG A 391 9.28 -18.13 -21.23
N LEU A 392 9.50 -17.58 -22.43
CA LEU A 392 9.06 -18.21 -23.68
C LEU A 392 9.75 -19.56 -23.89
N THR A 393 11.07 -19.62 -23.73
CA THR A 393 11.84 -20.86 -23.89
C THR A 393 11.45 -21.90 -22.85
N PHE A 394 11.23 -21.51 -21.59
CA PHE A 394 10.71 -22.39 -20.55
C PHE A 394 9.35 -23.00 -20.95
N TRP A 395 8.44 -22.16 -21.45
CA TRP A 395 7.11 -22.60 -21.88
C TRP A 395 7.17 -23.58 -23.07
N VAL A 396 8.07 -23.33 -24.04
CA VAL A 396 8.29 -24.18 -25.22
C VAL A 396 8.87 -25.55 -24.84
N ILE A 397 9.86 -25.60 -23.93
CA ILE A 397 10.47 -26.88 -23.53
C ILE A 397 9.49 -27.72 -22.70
N HIS A 398 8.66 -27.08 -21.87
CA HIS A 398 7.65 -27.78 -21.07
C HIS A 398 6.49 -28.33 -21.91
N ASN A 399 6.18 -27.72 -23.06
CA ASN A 399 5.09 -28.13 -23.96
C ASN A 399 5.60 -28.44 -25.38
N PRO A 400 6.37 -29.52 -25.58
CA PRO A 400 7.15 -29.75 -26.81
C PRO A 400 6.28 -29.83 -28.08
N LEU A 401 5.09 -30.44 -28.00
CA LEU A 401 4.15 -30.55 -29.12
C LEU A 401 3.58 -29.19 -29.57
N ARG A 402 3.31 -28.27 -28.63
CA ARG A 402 2.80 -26.93 -28.92
C ARG A 402 3.93 -25.97 -29.30
N GLY A 403 5.11 -26.16 -28.73
CA GLY A 403 6.33 -25.44 -29.11
C GLY A 403 6.74 -25.69 -30.56
N LEU A 404 6.64 -26.95 -31.03
CA LEU A 404 6.96 -27.31 -32.40
C LEU A 404 6.00 -26.64 -33.41
N PHE A 405 4.71 -26.52 -33.05
CA PHE A 405 3.70 -25.80 -33.83
C PHE A 405 4.01 -24.30 -33.94
N LEU A 406 4.51 -23.69 -32.87
CA LEU A 406 4.84 -22.25 -32.81
C LEU A 406 6.11 -21.92 -33.62
N VAL A 407 7.13 -22.79 -33.55
CA VAL A 407 8.34 -22.65 -34.38
C VAL A 407 8.01 -22.85 -35.86
N PHE A 408 7.14 -23.82 -36.18
CA PHE A 408 6.69 -24.07 -37.54
C PHE A 408 5.87 -22.90 -38.11
N SER A 409 4.95 -22.32 -37.32
CA SER A 409 4.15 -21.17 -37.75
C SER A 409 5.00 -19.91 -37.94
N MET A 410 5.98 -19.67 -37.07
CA MET A 410 6.90 -18.54 -37.20
C MET A 410 7.85 -18.71 -38.40
N GLY A 411 8.29 -19.95 -38.67
CA GLY A 411 9.04 -20.29 -39.88
C GLY A 411 8.22 -20.07 -41.17
N LEU A 412 6.94 -20.43 -41.17
CA LEU A 412 6.04 -20.21 -42.30
C LEU A 412 5.77 -18.71 -42.55
N LEU A 413 5.64 -17.92 -41.48
CA LEU A 413 5.49 -16.47 -41.58
C LEU A 413 6.76 -15.78 -42.11
N LEU A 414 7.93 -16.21 -41.67
CA LEU A 414 9.19 -15.69 -42.20
C LEU A 414 9.37 -16.09 -43.67
N ALA A 415 9.04 -17.33 -44.03
CA ALA A 415 9.10 -17.80 -45.41
C ALA A 415 8.14 -17.01 -46.32
N THR A 416 6.90 -16.77 -45.88
CA THR A 416 5.93 -15.95 -46.62
C THR A 416 6.37 -14.49 -46.72
N MET A 417 6.97 -13.90 -45.68
CA MET A 417 7.54 -12.56 -45.72
C MET A 417 8.72 -12.47 -46.71
N THR A 418 9.66 -13.42 -46.71
CA THR A 418 10.75 -13.45 -47.71
C THR A 418 10.23 -13.68 -49.12
N PHE A 419 9.24 -14.54 -49.30
CA PHE A 419 8.60 -14.77 -50.60
C PHE A 419 7.89 -13.50 -51.11
N PHE A 420 7.21 -12.76 -50.22
CA PHE A 420 6.56 -11.50 -50.54
C PHE A 420 7.57 -10.39 -50.87
N MET A 421 8.69 -10.33 -50.14
CA MET A 421 9.80 -9.40 -50.42
C MET A 421 10.46 -9.69 -51.77
N ILE A 422 10.64 -10.96 -52.15
CA ILE A 422 11.19 -11.37 -53.45
C ILE A 422 10.24 -10.98 -54.59
N ARG A 423 8.93 -11.27 -54.46
CA ARG A 423 7.93 -10.87 -55.47
C ARG A 423 7.80 -9.36 -55.66
N LYS A 424 7.91 -8.58 -54.58
CA LYS A 424 7.86 -7.11 -54.66
C LYS A 424 9.05 -6.54 -55.45
N LYS A 425 10.19 -7.23 -55.45
CA LYS A 425 11.40 -6.85 -56.20
C LYS A 425 11.24 -7.05 -57.72
N GLU A 426 10.46 -8.05 -58.14
CA GLU A 426 10.17 -8.29 -59.57
C GLU A 426 9.20 -7.26 -60.17
N SER A 427 8.15 -6.86 -59.43
CA SER A 427 7.21 -5.81 -59.87
C SER A 427 7.85 -4.42 -60.02
N TYR A 428 8.93 -4.12 -59.28
CA TYR A 428 9.63 -2.84 -59.41
C TYR A 428 10.56 -2.77 -60.63
N SER A 429 10.90 -3.92 -61.25
CA SER A 429 11.78 -3.97 -62.43
C SER A 429 11.03 -3.79 -63.76
N HIS A 430 9.71 -4.04 -63.79
CA HIS A 430 8.87 -3.89 -64.98
C HIS A 430 8.18 -2.52 -65.11
N GLY A 431 8.23 -1.68 -64.07
CA GLY A 431 7.67 -0.32 -64.09
C GLY A 431 8.62 0.78 -64.60
N ARG A 432 9.79 0.42 -65.14
CA ARG A 432 10.82 1.37 -65.61
C ARG A 432 11.05 1.32 -67.13
N SER A 433 10.18 0.62 -67.86
CA SER A 433 10.25 0.48 -69.33
C SER A 433 8.92 0.77 -70.02
N GLN A 434 8.16 1.75 -69.53
CA GLN A 434 7.18 2.51 -70.31
C GLN A 434 7.27 3.99 -69.96
#